data_AF-A0A3B8XP10-F1
#
_entry.id   AF-A0A3B8XP10-F1
#
_cell.length_a   1.000
_cell.length_b   1.000
_cell.length_c   1.000
_cell.angle_alpha   90.00
_cell.angle_beta   90.00
_cell.angle_gamma   90.00
#
_symmetry.space_group_name_H-M   'P 1'
#
loop_
_entity.id
_entity.type
_entity.pdbx_description
1 polymer ?
#
loop_
_entity_poly.entity_id
_entity_poly.type
_entity_poly.pdbx_seq_one_letter_code
_entity_poly.pdbx_strand_id
1 'polypeptide(L)' 'GALMMHFMLETIIAGRMMGVDPFDQPAVEEGKILAKKYLAEGKG' A
#
# COMPACT_ATOMS: atom_id res chain seq x y z
N GLY A 1 14.88 -9.49 15.64
CA GLY A 1 14.76 -9.75 14.19
C GLY A 1 13.79 -10.87 13.87
N ALA A 2 13.94 -12.04 14.49
CA ALA A 2 13.16 -13.24 14.17
C ALA A 2 11.64 -13.05 14.20
N LEU A 3 11.09 -12.34 15.19
CA LEU A 3 9.65 -12.08 15.29
C LEU A 3 9.11 -11.25 14.11
N MET A 4 9.82 -10.18 13.72
CA MET A 4 9.43 -9.38 12.54
C MET A 4 9.57 -10.17 11.24
N MET A 5 10.64 -10.95 11.11
CA MET A 5 10.84 -11.84 9.96
C MET A 5 9.69 -12.85 9.82
N HIS A 6 9.23 -13.45 10.92
CA HIS A 6 8.11 -14.39 10.91
C HIS A 6 6.86 -13.78 10.29
N PHE A 7 6.44 -12.59 10.74
CA PHE A 7 5.28 -11.91 10.17
C PHE A 7 5.49 -11.43 8.73
N MET A 8 6.71 -10.99 8.37
CA MET A 8 7.01 -10.63 6.98
C MET A 8 6.85 -11.83 6.03
N LEU A 9 7.34 -13.00 6.44
CA LEU A 9 7.19 -14.23 5.65
C LEU A 9 5.72 -14.66 5.53
N GLU A 10 4.96 -14.54 6.62
CA GLU A 10 3.52 -14.83 6.63
C GLU A 10 2.75 -13.94 5.62
N THR A 11 3.01 -12.63 5.62
CA THR A 11 2.40 -11.70 4.67
C THR A 11 2.73 -12.04 3.21
N ILE A 12 3.99 -12.40 2.92
CA ILE A 12 4.41 -12.77 1.57
C ILE A 12 3.68 -14.06 1.11
N ILE A 13 3.59 -15.05 1.99
CA ILE A 13 2.94 -16.33 1.68
C ILE A 13 1.45 -16.12 1.49
N ALA A 14 0.79 -15.37 2.37
CA ALA A 14 -0.63 -15.05 2.27
C ALA A 14 -0.95 -14.33 0.95
N GLY A 15 -0.17 -13.31 0.57
CA GLY A 15 -0.36 -12.60 -0.70
C GLY A 15 -0.26 -13.53 -1.91
N ARG A 16 0.75 -14.41 -1.93
CA ARG A 16 0.90 -15.42 -2.99
C ARG A 16 -0.27 -16.40 -3.04
N MET A 17 -0.76 -16.87 -1.89
CA MET A 17 -1.93 -17.77 -1.81
C MET A 17 -3.21 -17.10 -2.31
N MET A 18 -3.35 -15.80 -2.09
CA MET A 18 -4.47 -14.99 -2.55
C MET A 18 -4.33 -14.55 -4.03
N GLY A 19 -3.21 -14.85 -4.69
CA GLY A 19 -2.94 -14.41 -6.06
C GLY A 19 -2.76 -12.90 -6.20
N VAL A 20 -2.40 -12.20 -5.12
CA VAL A 20 -2.15 -10.76 -5.08
C VAL A 20 -0.66 -10.48 -4.89
N ASP A 21 -0.19 -9.35 -5.39
CA ASP A 21 1.19 -8.89 -5.10
C ASP A 21 1.23 -8.25 -3.70
N PRO A 22 1.94 -8.84 -2.71
CA PRO A 22 2.04 -8.28 -1.36
C PRO A 22 2.96 -7.06 -1.27
N PHE A 23 3.63 -6.67 -2.36
CA PHE A 23 4.60 -5.56 -2.38
C PHE A 23 4.08 -4.31 -3.09
N ASP A 24 2.94 -4.40 -3.78
CA ASP A 24 2.33 -3.27 -4.48
C ASP A 24 1.12 -2.70 -3.73
N GLN A 25 0.74 -1.48 -4.06
CA GLN A 25 -0.35 -0.75 -3.42
C GLN A 25 -1.06 0.21 -4.39
N PRO A 26 -1.64 -0.28 -5.51
CA PRO A 26 -2.18 0.56 -6.56
C PRO A 26 -3.34 1.46 -6.10
N ALA A 27 -4.12 1.01 -5.12
CA ALA A 27 -5.29 1.72 -4.60
C ALA A 27 -4.97 3.09 -3.97
N VAL A 28 -3.70 3.37 -3.62
CA VAL A 28 -3.33 4.64 -2.95
C VAL A 28 -3.15 5.80 -3.93
N GLU A 29 -2.94 5.53 -5.22
CA GLU A 29 -2.53 6.56 -6.19
C GLU A 29 -3.65 7.56 -6.48
N GLU A 30 -4.90 7.11 -6.59
CA GLU A 30 -6.05 8.00 -6.78
C GLU A 30 -6.21 8.97 -5.60
N GLY A 31 -6.08 8.46 -4.37
CA GLY A 31 -6.11 9.27 -3.15
C GLY A 31 -5.00 10.33 -3.12
N LYS A 32 -3.77 9.97 -3.55
CA LYS A 32 -2.67 10.93 -3.69
C LYS A 32 -2.97 12.02 -4.73
N ILE A 33 -3.60 11.67 -5.85
CA ILE A 33 -3.98 12.65 -6.89
C ILE A 33 -5.04 13.61 -6.37
N LEU A 34 -6.10 13.10 -5.75
CA LEU A 34 -7.18 13.92 -5.19
C LEU A 34 -6.67 14.85 -4.09
N ALA A 35 -5.85 14.34 -3.17
CA ALA A 35 -5.24 15.15 -2.12
C ALA A 35 -4.43 16.32 -2.71
N LYS A 36 -3.66 16.08 -3.78
CA LYS A 36 -2.91 17.15 -4.48
C LYS A 36 -3.84 18.18 -5.13
N LYS A 37 -4.96 17.75 -5.74
CA LYS A 37 -5.96 18.66 -6.32
C LYS A 37 -6.58 19.55 -5.26
N TYR A 38 -7.05 18.98 -4.14
CA TYR A 38 -7.62 19.76 -3.05
C TYR A 38 -6.62 20.72 -2.41
N LEU A 39 -5.35 20.32 -2.28
CA LEU A 39 -4.28 21.21 -1.81
C LEU A 39 -3.99 22.36 -2.77
N ALA A 40 -4.21 22.19 -4.08
CA ALA A 40 -4.04 23.24 -5.06
C ALA A 40 -5.27 24.18 -5.11
N GLU A 41 -6.48 23.62 -5.03
CA GLU A 41 -7.75 24.35 -5.05
C GLU A 41 -8.00 25.13 -3.75
N GLY A 42 -7.65 24.58 -2.58
CA GLY A 42 -7.76 25.24 -1.28
C GLY A 42 -6.69 26.31 -1.00
N LYS A 43 -5.80 26.56 -1.95
CA LYS A 43 -4.80 27.66 -1.92
C LYS A 43 -5.28 28.92 -2.67
N GLY A 44 -6.55 28.98 -3.07
CA GLY A 44 -7.22 30.17 -3.62
C GLY A 44 -7.80 31.06 -2.54
#